data_AF-A0A6I2SN95-F1
#
_entry.id   AF-A0A6I2SN95-F1
#
_cell.length_a   1.000
_cell.length_b   1.000
_cell.length_c   1.000
_cell.angle_alpha   90.00
_cell.angle_beta   90.00
_cell.angle_gamma   90.00
#
_symmetry.space_group_name_H-M   'P 1'
#
loop_
_entity.id
_entity.type
_entity.pdbx_description
1 polymer ?
#
loop_
_entity_poly.entity_id
_entity_poly.type
_entity_poly.pdbx_seq_one_letter_code
_entity_poly.pdbx_strand_id
1 'polypeptide(L)' 'IKAITGGALELGPWEQVFYGEYDGKRRKRVLVKIIGE' A
#
# COMPACT_ATOMS: atom_id res chain seq x y z
N ILE A 1 7.70 2.96 1.94
CA ILE A 1 8.30 2.43 0.68
C ILE A 1 8.64 0.98 0.96
N LYS A 2 8.08 0.04 0.22
CA LYS A 2 8.32 -1.40 0.37
C LYS A 2 8.84 -1.94 -0.96
N ALA A 3 9.64 -2.99 -0.90
CA ALA A 3 10.22 -3.63 -2.07
C ALA A 3 9.21 -4.53 -2.78
N ILE A 4 9.47 -4.79 -4.06
CA ILE A 4 8.77 -5.81 -4.84
C ILE A 4 9.81 -6.85 -5.24
N THR A 5 9.58 -8.10 -4.89
CA THR A 5 10.46 -9.24 -5.21
C THR A 5 9.63 -10.31 -5.92
N GLY A 6 10.04 -10.74 -7.11
CA GLY A 6 9.29 -11.75 -7.88
C GLY A 6 7.86 -11.33 -8.25
N GLY A 7 7.60 -10.02 -8.35
CA GLY A 7 6.26 -9.48 -8.62
C GLY A 7 5.34 -9.38 -7.39
N ALA A 8 5.82 -9.73 -6.20
CA ALA A 8 5.07 -9.63 -4.95
C ALA A 8 5.60 -8.50 -4.05
N LEU A 9 4.69 -7.80 -3.36
CA LEU A 9 5.05 -6.82 -2.34
C LEU A 9 5.65 -7.55 -1.13
N GLU A 10 6.87 -7.21 -0.75
CA GLU A 10 7.51 -7.81 0.43
C GLU A 10 6.90 -7.24 1.71
N LEU A 11 6.07 -8.06 2.35
CA LEU A 11 5.53 -7.84 3.68
C LEU A 11 6.01 -8.96 4.59
N GLY A 12 6.50 -8.61 5.77
CA GLY A 12 6.77 -9.56 6.85
C GLY A 12 5.48 -10.18 7.41
N PRO A 13 5.58 -11.21 8.28
CA PRO A 13 4.43 -11.98 8.77
C PRO A 13 3.40 -11.16 9.54
N TRP A 14 3.77 -9.97 10.02
CA TRP A 14 2.91 -9.06 10.79
C TRP A 14 2.70 -7.71 10.10
N GLU A 15 3.19 -7.55 8.88
CA GLU A 15 3.06 -6.29 8.15
C GLU A 15 1.83 -6.31 7.25
N GLN A 16 1.04 -5.25 7.32
CA GLN A 16 -0.18 -5.10 6.52
C GLN A 16 -0.37 -3.64 6.13
N VAL A 17 -0.89 -3.40 4.92
CA VAL A 17 -1.21 -2.07 4.41
C VAL A 17 -2.67 -1.77 4.73
N PHE A 18 -2.92 -0.67 5.44
CA PHE A 18 -4.26 -0.23 5.80
C PHE A 18 -4.61 1.08 5.11
N TYR A 19 -5.86 1.19 4.67
CA TYR A 19 -6.45 2.48 4.37
C TYR A 19 -7.06 3.05 5.67
N GLY A 20 -6.33 3.95 6.33
CA GLY A 20 -6.81 4.65 7.52
C GLY A 20 -7.77 5.79 7.15
N GLU A 21 -9.07 5.54 7.23
CA GLU A 21 -10.12 6.56 7.07
C GLU A 21 -10.62 7.02 8.44
N TYR A 22 -10.67 8.34 8.66
CA TYR A 22 -10.95 8.93 9.98
C TYR A 22 -12.14 9.91 9.99
N ASP A 23 -12.69 10.28 8.82
CA ASP A 23 -13.71 11.33 8.70
C ASP A 23 -14.88 10.93 7.79
N GLY A 24 -14.74 9.84 7.03
CA GLY A 24 -15.84 9.22 6.28
C GLY A 24 -16.54 10.17 5.30
N LYS A 25 -17.73 9.77 4.84
CA LYS A 25 -18.71 10.58 4.08
C LYS A 25 -18.25 11.24 2.76
N ARG A 26 -17.00 11.06 2.35
CA ARG A 26 -16.48 11.54 1.05
C ARG A 26 -15.57 10.51 0.40
N ARG A 27 -15.57 10.49 -0.92
CA ARG A 27 -14.66 9.64 -1.70
C ARG A 27 -13.24 10.18 -1.61
N LYS A 28 -12.34 9.45 -0.98
CA LYS A 28 -10.89 9.72 -1.04
C LYS A 28 -10.19 8.67 -1.90
N ARG A 29 -8.96 8.97 -2.31
CA ARG A 29 -8.16 8.13 -3.21
C ARG A 29 -6.78 7.92 -2.59
N VAL A 30 -6.23 6.73 -2.77
CA VAL A 30 -4.86 6.39 -2.42
C VAL A 30 -4.04 6.31 -3.71
N LEU A 31 -2.86 6.91 -3.72
CA LEU A 31 -1.92 6.78 -4.82
C LEU A 31 -0.95 5.64 -4.52
N VAL A 32 -0.85 4.69 -5.44
CA VAL A 32 0.18 3.66 -5.43
C VAL A 32 1.10 3.93 -6.60
N LYS A 33 2.41 4.02 -6.33
CA LYS A 33 3.44 4.23 -7.35
C LYS A 33 4.49 3.13 -7.22
N ILE A 34 4.71 2.41 -8.30
CA ILE A 34 5.76 1.40 -8.43
C ILE A 34 6.84 2.00 -9.32
N ILE A 35 8.10 1.84 -8.92
CA ILE A 35 9.27 2.27 -9.69
C ILE A 35 10.23 1.08 -9.68
N GLY A 36 10.64 0.65 -10.85
CA GLY A 36 11.53 -0.49 -11.11
C GLY A 36 11.81 -0.57 -12.61
N GLU A 37 12.81 -1.35 -12.99
CA GLU A 37 13.08 -1.72 -14.38
C GLU A 37 12.24 -2.94 -14.80
#